data_AF-R4T1K8-F1
#
_entry.id   AF-R4T1K8-F1
#
_cell.length_a   1.000
_cell.length_b   1.000
_cell.length_c   1.000
_cell.angle_alpha   90.00
_cell.angle_beta   90.00
_cell.angle_gamma   90.00
#
_symmetry.space_group_name_H-M   'P 1'
#
loop_
_entity.id
_entity.type
_entity.pdbx_description
1 polymer ?
#
loop_
_entity_poly.entity_id
_entity_poly.type
_entity_poly.pdbx_seq_one_letter_code
_entity_poly.pdbx_strand_id
1 'polypeptide(L)'
;MGHGHWDDNAYAAAKTFRAAKGEDDFGYTADLRSKPAKEWKVAPALDPLNAVRECRDSADHTDSTPIAVLFDVTGSMRRVPRIMQGKLGKLHGLLKRRGYLADPQVLFGAIGDADSDRVPLQVGQFESDNRMDEQLRTIFLEGGGGGQKSESYELAAYFMARHVVTDAWQNRGRKGYLFIIGDELNKPALEARHIRRVIGDDVREDIDPASVYRELARKWHVYFVLPNQSSYYNDPQIGEHWSDLLGQNFLKLDDPGAVCELIAATIGLEERVVDVDRALADLADVGSVAESKAVGKALARLGTKSVVTSAVPEADGPSDVVLR
;
A
#
# COMPACT_ATOMS: atom_id res chain seq x y z
N MET A 1 19.21 -6.15 2.24
CA MET A 1 18.02 -5.29 2.10
C MET A 1 18.42 -3.86 2.41
N GLY A 2 17.75 -2.85 1.85
CA GLY A 2 18.06 -1.45 2.13
C GLY A 2 19.38 -0.93 1.57
N HIS A 3 19.88 -1.50 0.46
CA HIS A 3 21.06 -1.02 -0.28
C HIS A 3 20.67 -0.61 -1.70
N GLY A 4 21.56 0.11 -2.37
CA GLY A 4 21.37 0.54 -3.75
C GLY A 4 20.51 1.81 -3.85
N HIS A 5 20.47 2.40 -5.04
CA HIS A 5 19.71 3.62 -5.28
C HIS A 5 18.90 3.47 -6.55
N TRP A 6 17.73 4.11 -6.56
CA TRP A 6 16.92 4.23 -7.77
C TRP A 6 17.67 4.98 -8.88
N ASP A 7 17.65 4.39 -10.07
CA ASP A 7 18.15 5.00 -11.30
C ASP A 7 17.04 5.07 -12.36
N ASP A 8 16.70 6.29 -12.78
CA ASP A 8 15.69 6.57 -13.81
C ASP A 8 16.11 6.01 -15.18
N ASN A 9 17.41 6.00 -15.51
CA ASN A 9 17.93 5.44 -16.76
C ASN A 9 17.83 3.93 -16.76
N ALA A 10 18.17 3.28 -15.64
CA ALA A 10 18.03 1.83 -15.50
C ALA A 10 16.56 1.41 -15.63
N TYR A 11 15.65 2.13 -14.98
CA TYR A 11 14.21 1.92 -15.11
C TYR A 11 13.71 2.07 -16.56
N ALA A 12 14.09 3.17 -17.22
CA ALA A 12 13.70 3.42 -18.61
C ALA A 12 14.28 2.39 -19.58
N ALA A 13 15.54 1.99 -19.39
CA ALA A 13 16.20 0.96 -20.20
C ALA A 13 15.52 -0.41 -20.02
N ALA A 14 15.23 -0.79 -18.78
CA ALA A 14 14.52 -2.03 -18.48
C ALA A 14 13.13 -2.06 -19.13
N LYS A 15 12.38 -0.96 -19.06
CA LYS A 15 11.08 -0.82 -19.73
C LYS A 15 11.19 -0.97 -21.25
N THR A 16 12.12 -0.27 -21.88
CA THR A 16 12.34 -0.34 -23.33
C THR A 16 12.75 -1.75 -23.76
N PHE A 17 13.63 -2.41 -22.99
CA PHE A 17 14.07 -3.77 -23.28
C PHE A 17 12.90 -4.76 -23.28
N ARG A 18 12.02 -4.70 -22.27
CA ARG A 18 10.83 -5.54 -22.18
C ARG A 18 9.87 -5.32 -23.34
N ALA A 19 9.58 -4.06 -23.65
CA ALA A 19 8.71 -3.71 -24.77
C ALA A 19 9.27 -4.26 -26.10
N ALA A 20 10.58 -4.17 -26.32
CA ALA A 20 11.24 -4.72 -27.50
C ALA A 20 11.19 -6.27 -27.57
N LYS A 21 11.11 -6.94 -26.41
CA LYS A 21 10.96 -8.40 -26.30
C LYS A 21 9.50 -8.86 -26.34
N GLY A 22 8.53 -7.94 -26.32
CA GLY A 22 7.11 -8.26 -26.21
C GLY A 22 6.73 -8.86 -24.85
N GLU A 23 7.53 -8.59 -23.80
CA GLU A 23 7.27 -9.04 -22.45
C GLU A 23 6.23 -8.14 -21.77
N ASP A 24 5.24 -8.74 -21.10
CA ASP A 24 4.26 -8.01 -20.30
C ASP A 24 4.95 -7.40 -19.07
N ASP A 25 4.56 -6.18 -18.69
CA ASP A 25 5.08 -5.55 -17.49
C ASP A 25 4.77 -6.41 -16.25
N PHE A 26 3.63 -7.09 -16.18
CA PHE A 26 3.30 -8.09 -15.16
C PHE A 26 3.52 -9.52 -15.69
N GLY A 27 4.75 -9.82 -16.09
CA GLY A 27 5.13 -11.11 -16.67
C GLY A 27 4.76 -12.33 -15.81
N TYR A 28 4.80 -12.21 -14.48
CA TYR A 28 4.35 -13.29 -13.58
C TYR A 28 2.84 -13.55 -13.72
N THR A 29 2.05 -12.49 -13.85
CA THR A 29 0.62 -12.60 -14.14
C THR A 29 0.36 -13.24 -15.50
N ALA A 30 1.11 -12.84 -16.53
CA ALA A 30 0.97 -13.43 -17.86
C ALA A 30 1.28 -14.95 -17.86
N ASP A 31 2.37 -15.36 -17.19
CA ASP A 31 2.75 -16.76 -17.03
C ASP A 31 1.67 -17.56 -16.27
N LEU A 32 1.23 -17.11 -15.10
CA LEU A 32 0.22 -17.84 -14.33
C LEU A 32 -1.12 -17.93 -15.06
N ARG A 33 -1.54 -16.89 -15.78
CA ARG A 33 -2.78 -16.92 -16.58
C ARG A 33 -2.72 -17.90 -17.75
N SER A 34 -1.52 -18.29 -18.20
CA SER A 34 -1.36 -19.35 -19.20
C SER A 34 -1.55 -20.77 -18.62
N LYS A 35 -1.56 -20.90 -17.27
CA LYS A 35 -1.68 -22.15 -16.54
C LYS A 35 -3.10 -22.36 -15.99
N PRO A 36 -3.52 -23.60 -15.73
CA PRO A 36 -4.78 -23.89 -15.05
C PRO A 36 -4.85 -23.21 -13.69
N ALA A 37 -6.03 -22.74 -13.28
CA ALA A 37 -6.20 -22.02 -12.02
C ALA A 37 -5.67 -22.79 -10.80
N LYS A 38 -5.78 -24.13 -10.80
CA LYS A 38 -5.24 -25.00 -9.74
C LYS A 38 -3.73 -24.88 -9.49
N GLU A 39 -2.99 -24.31 -10.43
CA GLU A 39 -1.54 -24.10 -10.37
C GLU A 39 -1.17 -22.66 -10.03
N TRP A 40 -2.15 -21.75 -9.91
CA TRP A 40 -1.89 -20.39 -9.45
C TRP A 40 -1.42 -20.41 -8.00
N LYS A 41 -0.33 -19.69 -7.76
CA LYS A 41 0.32 -19.59 -6.46
C LYS A 41 0.98 -18.22 -6.34
N VAL A 42 1.21 -17.79 -5.11
CA VAL A 42 2.02 -16.61 -4.84
C VAL A 42 3.45 -16.81 -5.34
N ALA A 43 4.06 -15.73 -5.83
CA ALA A 43 5.49 -15.75 -6.13
C ALA A 43 6.29 -15.92 -4.83
N PRO A 44 7.34 -16.77 -4.78
CA PRO A 44 8.08 -17.01 -3.53
C PRO A 44 8.60 -15.74 -2.84
N ALA A 45 9.02 -14.74 -3.60
CA ALA A 45 9.50 -13.46 -3.06
C ALA A 45 8.39 -12.60 -2.43
N LEU A 46 7.12 -12.89 -2.73
CA LEU A 46 5.95 -12.17 -2.24
C LEU A 46 5.12 -13.01 -1.24
N ASP A 47 5.52 -14.25 -0.96
CA ASP A 47 4.76 -15.17 -0.11
C ASP A 47 4.76 -14.69 1.35
N PRO A 48 3.58 -14.42 1.96
CA PRO A 48 3.49 -14.00 3.34
C PRO A 48 3.64 -15.15 4.35
N LEU A 49 3.59 -16.41 3.91
CA LEU A 49 3.60 -17.56 4.81
C LEU A 49 4.92 -17.66 5.59
N ASN A 50 4.84 -17.52 6.91
CA ASN A 50 5.96 -17.47 7.86
C ASN A 50 7.02 -16.41 7.51
N ALA A 51 6.62 -15.38 6.76
CA ALA A 51 7.52 -14.34 6.32
C ALA A 51 7.62 -13.19 7.34
N VAL A 52 8.79 -12.55 7.34
CA VAL A 52 9.02 -11.25 7.97
C VAL A 52 9.54 -10.30 6.90
N ARG A 53 9.03 -9.07 6.88
CA ARG A 53 9.52 -7.99 6.01
C ARG A 53 10.25 -6.97 6.86
N GLU A 54 11.34 -6.44 6.33
CA GLU A 54 12.29 -5.64 7.10
C GLU A 54 12.65 -4.37 6.34
N CYS A 55 12.43 -3.22 6.98
CA CYS A 55 12.97 -1.94 6.56
C CYS A 55 14.10 -1.58 7.52
N ARG A 56 15.35 -1.70 7.07
CA ARG A 56 16.53 -1.56 7.90
C ARG A 56 17.41 -0.42 7.43
N ASP A 57 18.07 0.21 8.38
CA ASP A 57 19.14 1.16 8.08
C ASP A 57 20.33 0.40 7.48
N SER A 58 21.08 1.09 6.64
CA SER A 58 22.30 0.58 6.03
C SER A 58 23.35 1.70 5.91
N ALA A 59 24.55 1.35 5.45
CA ALA A 59 25.60 2.34 5.21
C ALA A 59 25.18 3.41 4.18
N ASP A 60 24.34 3.04 3.21
CA ASP A 60 23.86 3.94 2.16
C ASP A 60 22.54 4.64 2.54
N HIS A 61 21.86 4.13 3.58
CA HIS A 61 20.52 4.56 4.00
C HIS A 61 20.40 4.55 5.52
N THR A 62 20.91 5.60 6.17
CA THR A 62 21.01 5.68 7.63
C THR A 62 19.72 6.12 8.33
N ASP A 63 18.78 6.73 7.61
CA ASP A 63 17.47 7.14 8.14
C ASP A 63 16.33 6.50 7.34
N SER A 64 16.35 5.17 7.25
CA SER A 64 15.36 4.42 6.48
C SER A 64 13.94 4.76 6.93
N THR A 65 13.08 5.09 5.98
CA THR A 65 11.66 5.38 6.23
C THR A 65 10.81 4.35 5.47
N PRO A 66 10.08 3.47 6.18
CA PRO A 66 9.26 2.44 5.56
C PRO A 66 7.98 3.03 4.95
N ILE A 67 7.76 2.74 3.67
CA ILE A 67 6.53 3.06 2.94
C ILE A 67 5.98 1.75 2.36
N ALA A 68 4.77 1.37 2.73
CA ALA A 68 4.07 0.22 2.17
C ALA A 68 2.89 0.68 1.32
N VAL A 69 2.76 0.14 0.12
CA VAL A 69 1.65 0.38 -0.79
C VAL A 69 1.03 -0.95 -1.18
N LEU A 70 -0.18 -1.20 -0.69
CA LEU A 70 -0.90 -2.45 -0.90
C LEU A 70 -2.10 -2.21 -1.81
N PHE A 71 -2.15 -2.93 -2.92
CA PHE A 71 -3.22 -2.80 -3.90
C PHE A 71 -4.25 -3.89 -3.75
N ASP A 72 -5.51 -3.51 -3.78
CA ASP A 72 -6.56 -4.42 -4.20
C ASP A 72 -6.29 -4.90 -5.65
N VAL A 73 -6.30 -6.23 -5.83
CA VAL A 73 -6.08 -6.87 -7.15
C VAL A 73 -7.29 -7.68 -7.62
N THR A 74 -8.46 -7.43 -7.05
CA THR A 74 -9.76 -7.99 -7.47
C THR A 74 -10.16 -7.47 -8.85
N GLY A 75 -11.24 -8.04 -9.38
CA GLY A 75 -11.74 -7.75 -10.72
C GLY A 75 -11.81 -6.26 -11.08
N SER A 76 -12.30 -5.41 -10.17
CA SER A 76 -12.49 -3.96 -10.33
C SER A 76 -11.16 -3.17 -10.28
N MET A 77 -10.18 -3.64 -9.51
CA MET A 77 -9.01 -2.83 -9.13
C MET A 77 -7.70 -3.15 -9.88
N ARG A 78 -7.68 -4.23 -10.69
CA ARG A 78 -6.50 -4.67 -11.48
C ARG A 78 -5.81 -3.59 -12.32
N ARG A 79 -6.47 -2.50 -12.67
CA ARG A 79 -5.88 -1.44 -13.49
C ARG A 79 -4.93 -0.54 -12.68
N VAL A 80 -5.20 -0.32 -11.40
CA VAL A 80 -4.43 0.62 -10.56
C VAL A 80 -2.96 0.21 -10.40
N PRO A 81 -2.60 -1.06 -10.09
CA PRO A 81 -1.20 -1.47 -10.01
C PRO A 81 -0.41 -1.20 -11.29
N ARG A 82 -1.05 -1.36 -12.47
CA ARG A 82 -0.42 -1.11 -13.78
C ARG A 82 -0.15 0.37 -14.02
N ILE A 83 -1.12 1.22 -13.66
CA ILE A 83 -0.96 2.68 -13.74
C ILE A 83 0.21 3.12 -12.85
N MET A 84 0.24 2.60 -11.61
CA MET A 84 1.28 2.94 -10.65
C MET A 84 2.66 2.46 -11.13
N GLN A 85 2.76 1.24 -11.66
CA GLN A 85 4.00 0.70 -12.24
C GLN A 85 4.58 1.68 -13.26
N GLY A 86 3.76 2.15 -14.20
CA GLY A 86 4.19 3.10 -15.23
C GLY A 86 4.67 4.45 -14.67
N LYS A 87 4.31 4.78 -13.42
CA LYS A 87 4.59 6.06 -12.75
C LYS A 87 5.57 5.95 -11.57
N LEU A 88 6.20 4.80 -11.33
CA LEU A 88 7.13 4.62 -10.19
C LEU A 88 8.29 5.61 -10.18
N GLY A 89 8.89 5.90 -11.33
CA GLY A 89 9.97 6.90 -11.43
C GLY A 89 9.54 8.30 -11.01
N LYS A 90 8.26 8.66 -11.20
CA LYS A 90 7.71 9.93 -10.70
C LYS A 90 7.58 9.92 -9.17
N LEU A 91 7.03 8.84 -8.60
CA LEU A 91 6.90 8.70 -7.14
C LEU A 91 8.27 8.83 -6.46
N HIS A 92 9.26 8.05 -6.90
CA HIS A 92 10.60 8.10 -6.31
C HIS A 92 11.24 9.48 -6.50
N GLY A 93 11.03 10.09 -7.67
CA GLY A 93 11.44 11.45 -7.94
C GLY A 93 10.89 12.47 -6.96
N LEU A 94 9.61 12.38 -6.63
CA LEU A 94 8.98 13.27 -5.65
C LEU A 94 9.51 13.01 -4.24
N LEU A 95 9.57 11.75 -3.79
CA LEU A 95 10.02 11.43 -2.44
C LEU A 95 11.47 11.85 -2.17
N LYS A 96 12.39 11.54 -3.10
CA LYS A 96 13.82 11.74 -2.90
C LYS A 96 14.32 13.08 -3.47
N ARG A 97 13.98 13.43 -4.72
CA ARG A 97 14.54 14.65 -5.36
C ARG A 97 13.95 15.94 -4.82
N ARG A 98 12.70 15.92 -4.30
CA ARG A 98 12.13 17.06 -3.57
C ARG A 98 12.44 17.04 -2.07
N GLY A 99 13.16 16.02 -1.61
CA GLY A 99 13.62 15.91 -0.23
C GLY A 99 12.48 15.72 0.78
N TYR A 100 11.37 15.10 0.38
CA TYR A 100 10.27 14.80 1.32
C TYR A 100 10.72 13.75 2.33
N LEU A 101 11.58 12.81 1.92
CA LEU A 101 12.24 11.84 2.79
C LEU A 101 13.71 11.69 2.42
N ALA A 102 14.56 11.43 3.43
CA ALA A 102 15.98 11.19 3.23
C ALA A 102 16.23 9.81 2.56
N ASP A 103 15.76 8.74 3.21
CA ASP A 103 15.99 7.36 2.78
C ASP A 103 14.67 6.57 2.70
N PRO A 104 13.78 6.87 1.74
CA PRO A 104 12.55 6.09 1.57
C PRO A 104 12.88 4.66 1.11
N GLN A 105 12.31 3.66 1.80
CA GLN A 105 12.27 2.28 1.32
C GLN A 105 10.82 1.89 1.09
N VAL A 106 10.52 1.37 -0.11
CA VAL A 106 9.14 1.09 -0.52
C VAL A 106 8.93 -0.41 -0.65
N LEU A 107 7.80 -0.88 -0.12
CA LEU A 107 7.28 -2.22 -0.27
C LEU A 107 5.97 -2.16 -1.07
N PHE A 108 5.83 -3.05 -2.04
CA PHE A 108 4.56 -3.27 -2.73
C PHE A 108 3.92 -4.59 -2.32
N GLY A 109 2.59 -4.60 -2.24
CA GLY A 109 1.82 -5.82 -2.00
C GLY A 109 0.48 -5.79 -2.69
N ALA A 110 -0.19 -6.94 -2.68
CA ALA A 110 -1.50 -7.14 -3.26
C ALA A 110 -2.44 -7.86 -2.31
N ILE A 111 -3.70 -7.45 -2.35
CA ILE A 111 -4.80 -7.90 -1.50
C ILE A 111 -5.90 -8.40 -2.43
N GLY A 112 -6.38 -9.61 -2.17
CA GLY A 112 -7.58 -10.18 -2.77
C GLY A 112 -8.51 -10.73 -1.68
N ASP A 113 -9.31 -11.71 -2.05
CA ASP A 113 -10.30 -12.30 -1.15
C ASP A 113 -9.79 -13.62 -0.55
N ALA A 114 -9.57 -13.68 0.77
CA ALA A 114 -9.21 -14.93 1.43
C ALA A 114 -10.28 -16.04 1.31
N ASP A 115 -11.54 -15.73 1.04
CA ASP A 115 -12.58 -16.75 0.91
C ASP A 115 -12.56 -17.44 -0.46
N SER A 116 -12.26 -16.72 -1.53
CA SER A 116 -12.37 -17.23 -2.91
C SER A 116 -11.04 -17.30 -3.66
N ASP A 117 -10.08 -16.44 -3.36
CA ASP A 117 -8.86 -16.31 -4.14
C ASP A 117 -7.81 -17.35 -3.72
N ARG A 118 -6.99 -17.72 -4.70
CA ARG A 118 -5.88 -18.66 -4.48
C ARG A 118 -4.66 -17.95 -3.90
N VAL A 119 -4.53 -16.66 -4.22
CA VAL A 119 -3.42 -15.80 -3.82
C VAL A 119 -3.98 -14.55 -3.13
N PRO A 120 -4.62 -14.71 -1.95
CA PRO A 120 -5.38 -13.63 -1.31
C PRO A 120 -4.51 -12.53 -0.69
N LEU A 121 -3.23 -12.82 -0.44
CA LEU A 121 -2.27 -11.84 0.06
C LEU A 121 -0.90 -12.07 -0.56
N GLN A 122 -0.27 -10.99 -0.98
CA GLN A 122 1.09 -10.97 -1.53
C GLN A 122 1.80 -9.76 -0.95
N VAL A 123 2.96 -9.97 -0.33
CA VAL A 123 3.68 -8.87 0.33
C VAL A 123 5.14 -8.95 -0.09
N GLY A 124 5.61 -7.96 -0.83
CA GLY A 124 7.01 -7.83 -1.20
C GLY A 124 7.89 -7.46 -0.02
N GLN A 125 9.08 -6.95 -0.31
CA GLN A 125 10.06 -6.54 0.68
C GLN A 125 10.38 -5.04 0.52
N PHE A 126 10.84 -4.36 1.56
CA PHE A 126 11.27 -2.96 1.44
C PHE A 126 12.52 -2.82 0.58
N GLU A 127 12.45 -1.99 -0.45
CA GLU A 127 13.54 -1.72 -1.37
C GLU A 127 13.80 -0.22 -1.54
N SER A 128 15.07 0.14 -1.74
CA SER A 128 15.54 1.52 -1.98
C SER A 128 15.90 1.80 -3.44
N ASP A 129 15.86 0.78 -4.29
CA ASP A 129 16.37 0.80 -5.67
C ASP A 129 15.34 0.26 -6.69
N ASN A 130 15.78 0.05 -7.93
CA ASN A 130 14.91 -0.41 -9.01
C ASN A 130 14.25 -1.79 -8.77
N ARG A 131 14.66 -2.57 -7.76
CA ARG A 131 13.98 -3.83 -7.37
C ARG A 131 12.53 -3.60 -6.92
N MET A 132 12.18 -2.38 -6.53
CA MET A 132 10.80 -1.94 -6.36
C MET A 132 9.93 -2.20 -7.62
N ASP A 133 10.43 -1.92 -8.83
CA ASP A 133 9.73 -2.21 -10.10
C ASP A 133 9.56 -3.72 -10.28
N GLU A 134 10.61 -4.49 -9.99
CA GLU A 134 10.59 -5.95 -10.11
C GLU A 134 9.55 -6.60 -9.19
N GLN A 135 9.46 -6.14 -7.95
CA GLN A 135 8.44 -6.61 -6.99
C GLN A 135 7.02 -6.33 -7.47
N LEU A 136 6.75 -5.08 -7.90
CA LEU A 136 5.44 -4.70 -8.38
C LEU A 136 5.04 -5.54 -9.60
N ARG A 137 5.97 -5.79 -10.52
CA ARG A 137 5.78 -6.63 -11.71
C ARG A 137 5.63 -8.12 -11.41
N THR A 138 6.10 -8.56 -10.25
CA THR A 138 5.99 -9.95 -9.77
C THR A 138 4.62 -10.23 -9.12
N ILE A 139 3.86 -9.19 -8.78
CA ILE A 139 2.51 -9.35 -8.24
C ILE A 139 1.62 -10.11 -9.23
N PHE A 140 0.95 -11.15 -8.73
CA PHE A 140 -0.10 -11.84 -9.46
C PHE A 140 -1.40 -11.06 -9.37
N LEU A 141 -1.86 -10.51 -10.50
CA LEU A 141 -3.12 -9.80 -10.60
C LEU A 141 -4.24 -10.81 -10.88
N GLU A 142 -4.59 -11.61 -9.87
CA GLU A 142 -5.56 -12.71 -9.93
C GLU A 142 -6.90 -12.22 -10.49
N GLY A 143 -7.37 -11.05 -10.06
CA GLY A 143 -8.63 -10.48 -10.54
C GLY A 143 -9.85 -11.29 -10.13
N GLY A 144 -9.72 -12.05 -9.03
CA GLY A 144 -10.83 -12.69 -8.36
C GLY A 144 -11.63 -11.66 -7.56
N GLY A 145 -11.89 -11.99 -6.31
CA GLY A 145 -12.77 -11.24 -5.43
C GLY A 145 -14.03 -12.03 -5.06
N GLY A 146 -14.73 -11.50 -4.06
CA GLY A 146 -15.95 -12.08 -3.53
C GLY A 146 -17.21 -11.71 -4.33
N GLY A 147 -18.29 -12.45 -4.10
CA GLY A 147 -19.63 -11.97 -4.44
C GLY A 147 -20.17 -10.97 -3.40
N GLN A 148 -19.40 -10.75 -2.34
CA GLN A 148 -19.65 -9.82 -1.26
C GLN A 148 -18.94 -8.49 -1.55
N LYS A 149 -19.48 -7.38 -1.04
CA LYS A 149 -18.88 -6.04 -1.08
C LYS A 149 -17.84 -5.89 0.04
N SER A 150 -16.87 -6.81 0.08
CA SER A 150 -15.82 -6.84 1.09
C SER A 150 -14.65 -7.74 0.68
N GLU A 151 -13.44 -7.25 0.95
CA GLU A 151 -12.17 -7.92 0.62
C GLU A 151 -11.29 -8.04 1.87
N SER A 152 -10.21 -8.83 1.79
CA SER A 152 -9.38 -9.16 2.96
C SER A 152 -8.34 -8.10 3.33
N TYR A 153 -8.73 -6.82 3.38
CA TYR A 153 -7.82 -5.74 3.79
C TYR A 153 -7.40 -5.88 5.25
N GLU A 154 -8.24 -6.45 6.11
CA GLU A 154 -7.93 -6.71 7.52
C GLU A 154 -6.79 -7.73 7.68
N LEU A 155 -6.69 -8.72 6.79
CA LEU A 155 -5.59 -9.68 6.76
C LEU A 155 -4.26 -9.02 6.39
N ALA A 156 -4.30 -8.10 5.42
CA ALA A 156 -3.14 -7.31 5.05
C ALA A 156 -2.69 -6.37 6.17
N ALA A 157 -3.64 -5.71 6.84
CA ALA A 157 -3.40 -4.88 8.02
C ALA A 157 -2.74 -5.67 9.15
N TYR A 158 -3.20 -6.91 9.40
CA TYR A 158 -2.60 -7.81 10.39
C TYR A 158 -1.14 -8.11 10.06
N PHE A 159 -0.85 -8.48 8.80
CA PHE A 159 0.52 -8.73 8.36
C PHE A 159 1.41 -7.51 8.61
N MET A 160 0.96 -6.32 8.22
CA MET A 160 1.74 -5.08 8.39
C MET A 160 1.97 -4.70 9.87
N ALA A 161 1.06 -5.07 10.77
CA ALA A 161 1.19 -4.77 12.20
C ALA A 161 2.23 -5.66 12.89
N ARG A 162 2.32 -6.93 12.47
CA ARG A 162 3.01 -8.00 13.22
C ARG A 162 4.21 -8.63 12.51
N HIS A 163 4.22 -8.64 11.17
CA HIS A 163 5.26 -9.28 10.36
C HIS A 163 6.20 -8.29 9.70
N VAL A 164 6.13 -7.02 10.08
CA VAL A 164 7.02 -5.98 9.58
C VAL A 164 7.88 -5.42 10.70
N VAL A 165 9.19 -5.46 10.50
CA VAL A 165 10.18 -4.93 11.41
C VAL A 165 10.86 -3.72 10.77
N THR A 166 10.87 -2.59 11.48
CA THR A 166 11.42 -1.35 10.94
C THR A 166 12.34 -0.67 11.94
N ASP A 167 13.51 -0.25 11.48
CA ASP A 167 14.46 0.50 12.31
C ASP A 167 13.93 1.90 12.63
N ALA A 168 13.15 2.52 11.71
CA ALA A 168 12.41 3.75 11.97
C ALA A 168 11.59 3.67 13.26
N TRP A 169 10.87 2.58 13.48
CA TRP A 169 10.09 2.39 14.69
C TRP A 169 10.97 1.96 15.87
N GLN A 170 11.79 0.92 15.70
CA GLN A 170 12.55 0.31 16.79
C GLN A 170 13.62 1.23 17.38
N ASN A 171 14.30 2.00 16.53
CA ASN A 171 15.45 2.80 16.91
C ASN A 171 15.08 4.28 17.10
N ARG A 172 14.07 4.78 16.37
CA ARG A 172 13.72 6.22 16.34
C ARG A 172 12.31 6.53 16.84
N GLY A 173 11.46 5.53 17.07
CA GLY A 173 10.05 5.75 17.40
C GLY A 173 9.26 6.47 16.31
N ARG A 174 9.77 6.49 15.08
CA ARG A 174 9.13 7.11 13.91
C ARG A 174 8.21 6.10 13.24
N LYS A 175 6.99 6.53 12.91
CA LYS A 175 6.03 5.70 12.21
C LYS A 175 6.41 5.56 10.73
N GLY A 176 6.05 4.43 10.14
CA GLY A 176 6.03 4.25 8.69
C GLY A 176 4.77 4.81 8.06
N TYR A 177 4.69 4.72 6.73
CA TYR A 177 3.51 5.07 5.95
C TYR A 177 2.91 3.83 5.28
N LEU A 178 1.62 3.59 5.48
CA LEU A 178 0.90 2.50 4.82
C LEU A 178 -0.26 3.08 4.01
N PHE A 179 -0.27 2.79 2.71
CA PHE A 179 -1.35 3.13 1.80
C PHE A 179 -2.02 1.83 1.33
N ILE A 180 -3.27 1.64 1.72
CA ILE A 180 -4.14 0.60 1.16
C ILE A 180 -4.97 1.24 0.05
N ILE A 181 -4.93 0.68 -1.15
CA ILE A 181 -5.66 1.19 -2.31
C ILE A 181 -6.71 0.16 -2.70
N GLY A 182 -7.98 0.45 -2.43
CA GLY A 182 -9.08 -0.49 -2.62
C GLY A 182 -10.41 0.22 -2.78
N ASP A 183 -11.46 -0.54 -3.02
CA ASP A 183 -12.78 0.00 -3.31
C ASP A 183 -13.94 -0.65 -2.54
N GLU A 184 -13.66 -1.56 -1.62
CA GLU A 184 -14.67 -2.28 -0.84
C GLU A 184 -14.49 -2.14 0.69
N LEU A 185 -15.28 -2.89 1.47
CA LEU A 185 -15.21 -2.96 2.94
C LEU A 185 -14.18 -4.00 3.40
N ASN A 186 -13.80 -3.95 4.69
CA ASN A 186 -13.18 -5.11 5.34
C ASN A 186 -14.17 -6.28 5.43
N LYS A 187 -13.64 -7.50 5.61
CA LYS A 187 -14.47 -8.59 6.14
C LYS A 187 -14.99 -8.22 7.55
N PRO A 188 -16.19 -8.67 7.96
CA PRO A 188 -16.75 -8.38 9.28
C PRO A 188 -15.87 -8.86 10.45
N ALA A 189 -15.09 -9.91 10.23
CA ALA A 189 -14.12 -10.46 11.17
C ALA A 189 -12.86 -10.89 10.41
N LEU A 190 -11.69 -10.70 11.02
CA LEU A 190 -10.47 -11.33 10.55
C LEU A 190 -10.44 -12.77 11.05
N GLU A 191 -10.77 -13.71 10.17
CA GLU A 191 -10.91 -15.11 10.56
C GLU A 191 -9.57 -15.79 10.87
N ALA A 192 -9.51 -16.50 12.00
CA ALA A 192 -8.31 -17.22 12.46
C ALA A 192 -7.81 -18.26 11.43
N ARG A 193 -8.71 -18.85 10.65
CA ARG A 193 -8.34 -19.79 9.57
C ARG A 193 -7.56 -19.11 8.45
N HIS A 194 -7.85 -17.84 8.15
CA HIS A 194 -7.18 -17.09 7.09
C HIS A 194 -5.78 -16.72 7.52
N ILE A 195 -5.62 -16.26 8.76
CA ILE A 195 -4.29 -16.00 9.35
C ILE A 195 -3.43 -17.27 9.30
N ARG A 196 -3.91 -18.40 9.82
CA ARG A 196 -3.15 -19.66 9.84
C ARG A 196 -2.74 -20.15 8.46
N ARG A 197 -3.66 -20.06 7.49
CA ARG A 197 -3.43 -20.56 6.12
C ARG A 197 -2.50 -19.65 5.32
N VAL A 198 -2.66 -18.34 5.43
CA VAL A 198 -2.00 -17.36 4.57
C VAL A 198 -0.72 -16.82 5.19
N ILE A 199 -0.74 -16.52 6.49
CA ILE A 199 0.38 -15.89 7.20
C ILE A 199 1.17 -16.92 8.01
N GLY A 200 0.51 -17.93 8.59
CA GLY A 200 1.16 -19.02 9.32
C GLY A 200 1.12 -18.90 10.84
N ASP A 201 0.62 -17.79 11.39
CA ASP A 201 0.49 -17.63 12.85
C ASP A 201 -0.55 -18.57 13.45
N ASP A 202 -0.26 -19.16 14.61
CA ASP A 202 -1.19 -20.01 15.38
C ASP A 202 -2.22 -19.16 16.17
N VAL A 203 -3.12 -18.51 15.44
CA VAL A 203 -4.27 -17.80 16.00
C VAL A 203 -5.47 -18.74 16.07
N ARG A 204 -6.17 -18.73 17.21
CA ARG A 204 -7.30 -19.64 17.50
C ARG A 204 -8.67 -19.00 17.42
N GLU A 205 -8.73 -17.68 17.54
CA GLU A 205 -9.98 -16.92 17.61
C GLU A 205 -9.97 -15.82 16.55
N ASP A 206 -11.15 -15.52 16.02
CA ASP A 206 -11.32 -14.44 15.05
C ASP A 206 -11.06 -13.10 15.73
N ILE A 207 -10.51 -12.15 14.98
CA ILE A 207 -10.08 -10.86 15.51
C ILE A 207 -11.00 -9.77 14.94
N ASP A 208 -11.41 -8.83 15.78
CA ASP A 208 -12.07 -7.60 15.34
C ASP A 208 -11.13 -6.79 14.44
N PRO A 209 -11.49 -6.53 13.16
CA PRO A 209 -10.67 -5.72 12.26
C PRO A 209 -10.30 -4.36 12.85
N ALA A 210 -11.20 -3.71 13.61
CA ALA A 210 -10.90 -2.40 14.19
C ALA A 210 -9.74 -2.49 15.20
N SER A 211 -9.63 -3.59 15.95
CA SER A 211 -8.49 -3.84 16.84
C SER A 211 -7.15 -3.94 16.09
N VAL A 212 -7.16 -4.53 14.90
CA VAL A 212 -5.98 -4.65 14.04
C VAL A 212 -5.52 -3.27 13.57
N TYR A 213 -6.45 -2.42 13.11
CA TYR A 213 -6.12 -1.05 12.70
C TYR A 213 -5.62 -0.18 13.87
N ARG A 214 -6.17 -0.35 15.08
CA ARG A 214 -5.64 0.30 16.30
C ARG A 214 -4.21 -0.13 16.60
N GLU A 215 -3.90 -1.43 16.50
CA GLU A 215 -2.54 -1.94 16.69
C GLU A 215 -1.59 -1.38 15.63
N LEU A 216 -2.00 -1.44 14.36
CA LEU A 216 -1.24 -0.97 13.20
C LEU A 216 -0.91 0.51 13.29
N ALA A 217 -1.87 1.34 13.70
CA ALA A 217 -1.71 2.79 13.85
C ALA A 217 -0.67 3.19 14.89
N ARG A 218 -0.23 2.29 15.77
CA ARG A 218 0.89 2.55 16.70
C ARG A 218 2.20 2.77 15.94
N LYS A 219 2.45 2.01 14.88
CA LYS A 219 3.70 2.00 14.11
C LYS A 219 3.58 2.63 12.72
N TRP A 220 2.36 2.92 12.27
CA TRP A 220 2.08 3.37 10.91
C TRP A 220 1.13 4.57 10.89
N HIS A 221 1.36 5.49 9.96
CA HIS A 221 0.33 6.36 9.40
C HIS A 221 -0.42 5.55 8.34
N VAL A 222 -1.67 5.17 8.64
CA VAL A 222 -2.47 4.29 7.80
C VAL A 222 -3.46 5.11 7.00
N TYR A 223 -3.41 4.99 5.67
CA TYR A 223 -4.32 5.63 4.73
C TYR A 223 -5.06 4.58 3.91
N PHE A 224 -6.34 4.80 3.70
CA PHE A 224 -7.12 4.08 2.70
C PHE A 224 -7.46 5.03 1.56
N VAL A 225 -7.04 4.68 0.35
CA VAL A 225 -7.28 5.45 -0.87
C VAL A 225 -8.35 4.74 -1.68
N LEU A 226 -9.51 5.39 -1.82
CA LEU A 226 -10.62 4.97 -2.68
C LEU A 226 -10.53 5.68 -4.04
N PRO A 227 -9.99 5.03 -5.08
CA PRO A 227 -9.93 5.61 -6.42
C PRO A 227 -11.29 5.51 -7.11
N ASN A 228 -11.60 6.50 -7.95
CA ASN A 228 -12.80 6.49 -8.79
C ASN A 228 -12.63 5.52 -9.98
N GLN A 229 -12.65 4.22 -9.70
CA GLN A 229 -12.60 3.15 -10.72
C GLN A 229 -13.73 2.14 -10.62
N SER A 230 -14.56 2.20 -9.57
CA SER A 230 -15.65 1.25 -9.38
C SER A 230 -16.97 1.94 -9.09
N SER A 231 -18.04 1.15 -9.18
CA SER A 231 -19.41 1.59 -8.85
C SER A 231 -19.55 2.03 -7.39
N TYR A 232 -18.61 1.64 -6.52
CA TYR A 232 -18.67 1.90 -5.09
C TYR A 232 -18.05 3.24 -4.66
N TYR A 233 -17.46 4.00 -5.58
CA TYR A 233 -16.80 5.26 -5.26
C TYR A 233 -17.68 6.25 -4.47
N ASN A 234 -18.99 6.31 -4.76
CA ASN A 234 -19.95 7.19 -4.08
C ASN A 234 -20.85 6.46 -3.07
N ASP A 235 -20.49 5.23 -2.72
CA ASP A 235 -21.26 4.45 -1.77
C ASP A 235 -21.06 4.96 -0.33
N PRO A 236 -22.14 5.37 0.37
CA PRO A 236 -22.01 5.95 1.70
C PRO A 236 -21.49 4.93 2.73
N GLN A 237 -21.81 3.65 2.59
CA GLN A 237 -21.40 2.62 3.54
C GLN A 237 -19.88 2.45 3.57
N ILE A 238 -19.23 2.50 2.41
CA ILE A 238 -17.76 2.46 2.31
C ILE A 238 -17.15 3.73 2.88
N GLY A 239 -17.76 4.88 2.58
CA GLY A 239 -17.33 6.15 3.13
C GLY A 239 -17.39 6.19 4.66
N GLU A 240 -18.50 5.76 5.25
CA GLU A 240 -18.72 5.69 6.69
C GLU A 240 -17.74 4.70 7.35
N HIS A 241 -17.67 3.46 6.85
CA HIS A 241 -16.76 2.43 7.38
C HIS A 241 -15.30 2.90 7.47
N TRP A 242 -14.75 3.42 6.38
CA TRP A 242 -13.35 3.86 6.37
C TRP A 242 -13.13 5.17 7.12
N SER A 243 -14.12 6.07 7.15
CA SER A 243 -14.03 7.30 7.96
C SER A 243 -14.10 6.98 9.45
N ASP A 244 -14.89 6.00 9.86
CA ASP A 244 -14.99 5.57 11.27
C ASP A 244 -13.68 4.91 11.73
N LEU A 245 -13.04 4.11 10.88
CA LEU A 245 -11.76 3.45 11.19
C LEU A 245 -10.56 4.40 11.11
N LEU A 246 -10.48 5.27 10.11
CA LEU A 246 -9.26 6.00 9.76
C LEU A 246 -9.42 7.53 9.82
N GLY A 247 -10.62 8.04 10.09
CA GLY A 247 -10.91 9.47 10.15
C GLY A 247 -10.50 10.19 8.87
N GLN A 248 -9.62 11.18 9.02
CA GLN A 248 -9.15 12.00 7.90
C GLN A 248 -8.19 11.26 6.94
N ASN A 249 -7.66 10.10 7.36
CA ASN A 249 -6.75 9.31 6.53
C ASN A 249 -7.50 8.43 5.51
N PHE A 250 -8.84 8.49 5.48
CA PHE A 250 -9.64 8.00 4.36
C PHE A 250 -9.69 9.04 3.23
N LEU A 251 -9.05 8.71 2.11
CA LEU A 251 -8.86 9.61 0.98
C LEU A 251 -9.64 9.12 -0.24
N LYS A 252 -10.45 9.99 -0.83
CA LYS A 252 -11.10 9.73 -2.12
C LYS A 252 -10.29 10.36 -3.24
N LEU A 253 -9.96 9.57 -4.27
CA LEU A 253 -9.14 10.01 -5.39
C LEU A 253 -9.95 9.99 -6.71
N ASP A 254 -10.22 11.17 -7.26
CA ASP A 254 -11.01 11.33 -8.50
C ASP A 254 -10.31 10.75 -9.73
N ASP A 255 -8.98 10.91 -9.82
CA ASP A 255 -8.16 10.36 -10.90
C ASP A 255 -7.22 9.29 -10.35
N PRO A 256 -7.46 8.01 -10.62
CA PRO A 256 -6.57 6.91 -10.24
C PRO A 256 -5.17 7.02 -10.85
N GLY A 257 -5.02 7.79 -11.93
CA GLY A 257 -3.73 8.19 -12.47
C GLY A 257 -2.84 8.87 -11.44
N ALA A 258 -3.44 9.54 -10.44
CA ALA A 258 -2.73 10.41 -9.50
C ALA A 258 -2.35 9.73 -8.17
N VAL A 259 -2.38 8.39 -8.09
CA VAL A 259 -2.07 7.65 -6.84
C VAL A 259 -0.64 7.94 -6.36
N CYS A 260 0.35 7.90 -7.26
CA CYS A 260 1.75 8.19 -6.90
C CYS A 260 1.90 9.61 -6.36
N GLU A 261 1.28 10.57 -7.03
CA GLU A 261 1.29 11.98 -6.65
C GLU A 261 0.60 12.21 -5.30
N LEU A 262 -0.52 11.53 -5.04
CA LEU A 262 -1.22 11.58 -3.76
C LEU A 262 -0.35 11.04 -2.62
N ILE A 263 0.29 9.88 -2.81
CA ILE A 263 1.18 9.27 -1.81
C ILE A 263 2.31 10.24 -1.44
N ALA A 264 3.01 10.77 -2.46
CA ALA A 264 4.13 11.69 -2.22
C ALA A 264 3.68 12.98 -1.51
N ALA A 265 2.58 13.59 -1.95
CA ALA A 265 2.05 14.80 -1.34
C ALA A 265 1.58 14.56 0.11
N THR A 266 0.93 13.43 0.38
CA THR A 266 0.50 13.05 1.74
C THR A 266 1.71 12.91 2.68
N ILE A 267 2.76 12.23 2.23
CA ILE A 267 4.00 12.10 3.02
C ILE A 267 4.65 13.47 3.25
N GLY A 268 4.77 14.30 2.20
CA GLY A 268 5.38 15.63 2.32
C GLY A 268 4.63 16.55 3.32
N LEU A 269 3.30 16.44 3.38
CA LEU A 269 2.47 17.13 4.37
C LEU A 269 2.71 16.62 5.78
N GLU A 270 2.76 15.29 5.97
CA GLU A 270 2.93 14.71 7.31
C GLU A 270 4.32 14.92 7.88
N GLU A 271 5.35 14.87 7.04
CA GLU A 271 6.72 15.23 7.41
C GLU A 271 6.88 16.76 7.59
N ARG A 272 5.83 17.55 7.30
CA ARG A 272 5.81 19.02 7.36
C ARG A 272 6.91 19.69 6.53
N VAL A 273 7.32 19.04 5.45
CA VAL A 273 8.30 19.57 4.49
C VAL A 273 7.63 20.55 3.53
N VAL A 274 6.36 20.33 3.22
CA VAL A 274 5.54 21.17 2.34
C VAL A 274 4.15 21.39 2.94
N ASP A 275 3.49 22.48 2.57
CA ASP A 275 2.04 22.65 2.73
C ASP A 275 1.30 22.18 1.45
N VAL A 276 -0.03 22.27 1.45
CA VAL A 276 -0.85 21.79 0.32
C VAL A 276 -0.51 22.55 -0.96
N ASP A 277 -0.39 23.86 -0.89
CA ASP A 277 -0.11 24.70 -2.06
C ASP A 277 1.27 24.38 -2.65
N ARG A 278 2.28 24.21 -1.79
CA ARG A 278 3.62 23.81 -2.20
C ARG A 278 3.65 22.40 -2.78
N ALA A 279 2.97 21.44 -2.16
CA ALA A 279 2.88 20.08 -2.67
C ALA A 279 2.28 20.07 -4.09
N LEU A 280 1.19 20.82 -4.32
CA LEU A 280 0.57 20.93 -5.63
C LEU A 280 1.48 21.62 -6.67
N ALA A 281 2.25 22.63 -6.26
CA ALA A 281 3.25 23.26 -7.11
C ALA A 281 4.37 22.28 -7.49
N ASP A 282 4.89 21.52 -6.53
CA ASP A 282 5.93 20.51 -6.79
C ASP A 282 5.44 19.41 -7.74
N LEU A 283 4.16 19.02 -7.67
CA LEU A 283 3.52 18.11 -8.63
C LEU A 283 3.42 18.70 -10.04
N ALA A 284 3.06 19.98 -10.16
CA ALA A 284 2.99 20.66 -11.44
C ALA A 284 4.36 20.73 -12.11
N ASP A 285 5.41 21.07 -11.35
CA ASP A 285 6.79 21.17 -11.83
C ASP A 285 7.35 19.84 -12.38
N VAL A 286 6.95 18.70 -11.81
CA VAL A 286 7.37 17.37 -12.31
C VAL A 286 6.50 16.86 -13.46
N GLY A 287 5.65 17.72 -14.03
CA GLY A 287 4.80 17.40 -15.17
C GLY A 287 3.57 16.58 -14.81
N SER A 288 3.06 16.71 -13.59
CA SER A 288 1.80 16.09 -13.13
C SER A 288 0.70 17.14 -12.90
N VAL A 289 0.59 18.10 -13.83
CA VAL A 289 -0.38 19.21 -13.78
C VAL A 289 -1.81 18.69 -13.81
N ALA A 290 -2.09 17.66 -14.62
CA ALA A 290 -3.44 17.08 -14.73
C ALA A 290 -3.87 16.40 -13.42
N GLU A 291 -2.93 15.74 -12.76
CA GLU A 291 -3.11 15.01 -11.51
C GLU A 291 -3.27 15.95 -10.30
N SER A 292 -2.64 17.13 -10.34
CA SER A 292 -2.64 18.08 -9.21
C SER A 292 -4.04 18.45 -8.73
N LYS A 293 -5.02 18.58 -9.63
CA LYS A 293 -6.42 18.87 -9.27
C LYS A 293 -7.06 17.73 -8.47
N ALA A 294 -6.84 16.48 -8.88
CA ALA A 294 -7.37 15.31 -8.18
C ALA A 294 -6.73 15.15 -6.80
N VAL A 295 -5.41 15.36 -6.71
CA VAL A 295 -4.67 15.35 -5.44
C VAL A 295 -5.15 16.46 -4.50
N GLY A 296 -5.28 17.69 -4.99
CA GLY A 296 -5.74 18.81 -4.16
C GLY A 296 -7.12 18.58 -3.56
N LYS A 297 -8.04 17.98 -4.32
CA LYS A 297 -9.37 17.61 -3.81
C LYS A 297 -9.29 16.50 -2.75
N ALA A 298 -8.45 15.48 -2.95
CA ALA A 298 -8.26 14.41 -1.98
C ALA A 298 -7.66 14.94 -0.65
N LEU A 299 -6.69 15.85 -0.74
CA LEU A 299 -5.98 16.42 0.40
C LEU A 299 -6.74 17.56 1.11
N ALA A 300 -7.78 18.14 0.51
CA ALA A 300 -8.57 19.21 1.13
C ALA A 300 -9.18 18.81 2.50
N ARG A 301 -9.37 17.51 2.72
CA ARG A 301 -9.82 16.96 4.01
C ARG A 301 -8.74 16.95 5.09
N LEU A 302 -7.47 16.86 4.71
CA LEU A 302 -6.32 16.91 5.61
C LEU A 302 -5.96 18.35 6.00
N GLY A 303 -6.20 19.34 5.12
CA GLY A 303 -5.78 20.73 5.33
C GLY A 303 -6.70 21.64 6.16
N THR A 304 -7.95 21.22 6.48
CA THR A 304 -8.98 22.13 7.00
C THR A 304 -9.11 22.22 8.52
N LYS A 305 -8.35 21.45 9.29
CA LYS A 305 -8.21 21.64 10.75
C LYS A 305 -6.77 21.38 11.14
N SER A 306 -6.20 22.31 11.90
CA SER A 306 -4.90 22.18 12.55
C SER A 306 -4.68 20.75 13.03
N VAL A 307 -3.55 20.16 12.64
CA VAL A 307 -3.08 18.80 12.92
C VAL A 307 -3.12 18.54 14.43
N VAL A 308 -4.29 18.19 14.94
CA VAL A 308 -4.51 17.73 16.30
C VAL A 308 -5.19 16.37 16.13
N THR A 309 -4.38 15.35 16.33
CA THR A 309 -4.66 13.90 16.28
C THR A 309 -5.00 13.31 14.91
N SER A 310 -3.95 12.93 14.17
CA SER A 310 -3.95 11.88 13.12
C SER A 310 -4.14 10.46 13.70
N ALA A 311 -4.80 10.36 14.85
CA ALA A 311 -5.04 9.09 15.51
C ALA A 311 -6.26 8.43 14.88
N VAL A 312 -6.11 7.16 14.50
CA VAL A 312 -7.24 6.23 14.44
C VAL A 312 -8.06 6.45 15.73
N PRO A 313 -9.38 6.72 15.64
CA PRO A 313 -10.19 6.97 16.82
C PRO A 313 -9.94 5.90 17.89
N GLU A 314 -9.66 6.31 19.12
CA GLU A 314 -9.65 5.38 20.25
C GLU A 314 -11.07 4.84 20.42
N ALA A 315 -11.34 3.66 19.84
CA ALA A 315 -12.56 2.94 20.11
C ALA A 315 -12.48 2.40 21.55
N ASP A 316 -13.47 2.74 22.38
CA ASP A 316 -13.71 2.13 23.69
C ASP A 316 -14.03 0.64 23.52
N GLY A 317 -13.00 -0.20 23.44
CA GLY A 317 -13.13 -1.65 23.32
C GLY A 317 -11.92 -2.38 23.88
N PRO A 318 -12.11 -3.51 24.57
CA PRO A 318 -10.99 -4.30 25.08
C PRO A 318 -10.02 -4.66 23.95
N SER A 319 -8.72 -4.64 24.26
CA SER A 319 -7.73 -5.27 23.39
C SER A 319 -7.91 -6.77 23.54
N ASP A 320 -8.65 -7.40 22.63
CA ASP A 320 -9.03 -8.82 22.74
C ASP A 320 -7.84 -9.80 22.65
N VAL A 321 -6.62 -9.30 22.47
CA VAL A 321 -5.42 -10.12 22.33
C VAL A 321 -4.36 -9.72 23.35
N VAL A 322 -4.26 -10.50 24.42
CA VAL A 322 -3.08 -10.53 25.28
C VAL A 322 -2.02 -11.40 24.59
N LEU A 323 -0.93 -10.77 24.18
CA LEU A 323 0.23 -11.44 23.58
C LEU A 323 0.93 -12.33 24.63
N ARG A 324 1.25 -13.57 24.25
CA ARG A 324 2.32 -14.37 24.84
C ARG A 324 3.51 -14.37 23.89
#